data_AF-A0A7S2F7K8-F1
#
_entry.id   AF-A0A7S2F7K8-F1
#
_cell.length_a   1.000
_cell.length_b   1.000
_cell.length_c   1.000
_cell.angle_alpha   90.00
_cell.angle_beta   90.00
_cell.angle_gamma   90.00
#
_symmetry.space_group_name_H-M   'P 1'
#
loop_
_entity.id
_entity.type
_entity.pdbx_description
1 polymer ?
#
loop_
_entity_poly.entity_id
_entity_poly.type
_entity_poly.pdbx_seq_one_letter_code
_entity_poly.pdbx_strand_id
1 'polypeptide(L)'
;NAADLLAEKGIVATYSAAVKKPHRNAKDMKVQNLSVTFHGNPIIEATELHMNWGNRYGFIGRNGSGKSTVMQVIGARAIPIPESIDIFHLTTEYPATEMTA
;
A
#
# COMPACT_ATOMS: atom_id res chain seq x y z
N ASN A 1 -13.02 9.57 -3.88
CA ASN A 1 -11.63 9.15 -4.19
C ASN A 1 -11.39 7.80 -3.50
N ALA A 2 -10.44 6.96 -3.95
CA ALA A 2 -10.18 5.65 -3.36
C ALA A 2 -9.75 5.73 -1.88
N ALA A 3 -9.05 6.80 -1.49
CA ALA A 3 -8.72 7.09 -0.10
C ALA A 3 -9.97 7.34 0.79
N ASP A 4 -11.01 7.98 0.25
CA ASP A 4 -12.25 8.25 0.99
C ASP A 4 -12.99 6.94 1.31
N LEU A 5 -13.01 6.00 0.34
CA LEU A 5 -13.60 4.67 0.52
C LEU A 5 -12.86 3.84 1.58
N LEU A 6 -11.55 4.06 1.75
CA LEU A 6 -10.79 3.44 2.83
C LEU A 6 -11.16 4.06 4.19
N ALA A 7 -11.33 5.38 4.25
CA ALA A 7 -11.74 6.07 5.46
C ALA A 7 -13.13 5.62 5.93
N GLU A 8 -14.08 5.41 5.02
CA GLU A 8 -15.40 4.81 5.33
C GLU A 8 -15.29 3.40 5.92
N LYS A 9 -14.27 2.62 5.52
CA LYS A 9 -13.94 1.31 6.09
C LYS A 9 -13.12 1.40 7.38
N GLY A 10 -12.92 2.60 7.92
CA GLY A 10 -12.14 2.85 9.13
C GLY A 10 -10.62 2.74 8.94
N ILE A 11 -10.13 2.74 7.70
CA ILE A 11 -8.70 2.67 7.39
C ILE A 11 -8.20 4.09 7.10
N VAL A 12 -7.23 4.56 7.88
CA VAL A 12 -6.62 5.88 7.69
C VAL A 12 -5.12 5.72 7.54
N ALA A 13 -4.56 6.31 6.49
CA ALA A 13 -3.12 6.37 6.26
C ALA A 13 -2.64 7.81 6.35
N THR A 14 -1.57 8.03 7.10
CA THR A 14 -0.89 9.32 7.20
C THR A 14 0.58 9.14 6.83
N TYR A 15 1.16 10.18 6.26
CA TYR A 15 2.55 10.18 5.80
C TYR A 15 3.07 11.61 5.71
N SER A 16 4.39 11.76 5.64
CA SER A 16 5.01 13.06 5.41
C SER A 16 4.87 13.46 3.94
N ALA A 17 4.42 14.68 3.69
CA ALA A 17 4.39 15.24 2.35
C ALA A 17 5.80 15.21 1.73
N ALA A 18 5.91 14.72 0.49
CA ALA A 18 7.18 14.70 -0.23
C ALA A 18 7.62 16.14 -0.54
N VAL A 19 8.87 16.48 -0.19
CA VAL A 19 9.45 17.82 -0.42
C VAL A 19 9.64 18.10 -1.92
N LYS A 20 9.82 17.07 -2.74
CA LYS A 20 9.96 17.17 -4.20
C LYS A 20 8.99 16.24 -4.89
N LYS A 21 8.36 16.71 -5.97
CA LYS A 21 7.57 15.85 -6.85
C LYS A 21 8.50 14.82 -7.50
N PRO A 22 8.11 13.53 -7.56
CA PRO A 22 8.90 12.53 -8.25
C PRO A 22 9.01 12.88 -9.74
N HIS A 23 10.13 12.49 -10.35
CA HIS A 23 10.34 12.64 -11.79
C HIS A 23 9.29 11.83 -12.56
N ARG A 24 8.90 12.27 -13.77
CA ARG A 24 7.90 11.58 -14.61
C ARG A 24 8.20 10.09 -14.83
N ASN A 25 9.48 9.74 -14.86
CA ASN A 25 9.96 8.37 -15.08
C ASN A 25 10.45 7.70 -13.78
N ALA A 26 9.99 8.16 -12.61
CA ALA A 26 10.36 7.54 -11.34
C ALA A 26 9.91 6.08 -11.30
N LYS A 27 10.83 5.19 -10.95
CA LYS A 27 10.54 3.75 -10.83
C LYS A 27 10.61 3.26 -9.38
N ASP A 28 11.20 4.08 -8.51
CA ASP A 28 11.32 3.81 -7.09
C ASP A 28 10.26 4.59 -6.31
N MET A 29 9.93 4.09 -5.13
CA MET A 29 8.94 4.67 -4.24
C MET A 29 9.54 4.83 -2.84
N LYS A 30 9.39 6.02 -2.26
CA LYS A 30 9.80 6.34 -0.89
C LYS A 30 8.69 7.11 -0.18
N VAL A 31 8.23 6.58 0.95
CA VAL A 31 7.23 7.20 1.81
C VAL A 31 7.80 7.28 3.23
N GLN A 32 7.76 8.46 3.83
CA GLN A 32 8.32 8.73 5.15
C GLN A 32 7.23 8.96 6.19
N ASN A 33 7.51 8.55 7.43
CA ASN A 33 6.59 8.59 8.57
C ASN A 33 5.21 8.01 8.23
N LEU A 34 5.18 6.90 7.50
CA LEU A 34 3.95 6.19 7.17
C LEU A 34 3.36 5.60 8.46
N SER A 35 2.14 6.01 8.77
CA SER A 35 1.32 5.39 9.80
C SER A 35 0.00 4.96 9.20
N VAL A 36 -0.47 3.77 9.58
CA VAL A 36 -1.77 3.24 9.13
C VAL A 36 -2.52 2.79 10.36
N THR A 37 -3.78 3.23 10.47
CA THR A 37 -4.69 2.85 11.52
C THR A 37 -5.92 2.13 10.95
N PHE A 38 -6.51 1.26 11.75
CA PHE A 38 -7.77 0.57 11.46
C PHE A 38 -8.72 0.69 12.64
N HIS A 39 -9.84 1.38 12.42
CA HIS A 39 -10.80 1.78 13.45
C HIS A 39 -10.10 2.44 14.66
N GLY A 40 -9.12 3.31 14.38
CA GLY A 40 -8.33 4.01 15.42
C GLY A 40 -7.18 3.19 16.02
N ASN A 41 -7.09 1.89 15.76
CA ASN A 41 -5.97 1.08 16.26
C ASN A 41 -4.77 1.17 15.30
N PRO A 42 -3.56 1.48 15.80
CA PRO A 42 -2.37 1.51 14.96
C PRO A 42 -2.00 0.12 14.45
N ILE A 43 -1.72 0.02 13.15
CA ILE A 43 -1.19 -1.19 12.49
C ILE A 43 0.31 -1.04 12.25
N ILE A 44 0.70 0.11 11.69
CA ILE A 44 2.10 0.55 11.56
C ILE A 44 2.18 2.01 11.98
N GLU A 45 3.30 2.39 12.59
CA GLU A 45 3.52 3.73 13.14
C GLU A 45 4.87 4.26 12.69
N ALA A 46 4.89 5.50 12.22
CA ALA A 46 6.09 6.26 11.86
C ALA A 46 7.14 5.47 11.06
N THR A 47 6.70 4.63 10.13
CA THR A 47 7.56 3.71 9.39
C THR A 47 8.05 4.33 8.08
N GLU A 48 9.26 4.01 7.65
CA GLU A 48 9.75 4.35 6.31
C GLU A 48 9.49 3.19 5.34
N LEU A 49 8.77 3.44 4.26
CA LEU A 49 8.50 2.47 3.20
C LEU A 49 9.29 2.84 1.95
N HIS A 50 10.33 2.07 1.66
CA HIS A 50 11.16 2.22 0.46
C HIS A 50 11.03 0.96 -0.41
N MET A 51 10.63 1.14 -1.67
CA MET A 51 10.59 0.07 -2.68
C MET A 51 11.37 0.52 -3.90
N ASN A 52 12.42 -0.23 -4.24
CA ASN A 52 13.25 0.03 -5.40
C ASN A 52 12.84 -0.88 -6.56
N TRP A 53 12.93 -0.35 -7.76
CA TRP A 53 12.68 -1.10 -8.98
C TRP A 53 13.61 -2.31 -9.12
N GLY A 54 13.07 -3.41 -9.65
CA GLY A 54 13.81 -4.66 -9.85
C GLY A 54 13.80 -5.62 -8.65
N ASN A 55 13.25 -5.20 -7.50
CA ASN A 55 13.17 -6.02 -6.30
C ASN A 55 11.80 -6.66 -6.10
N ARG A 56 11.78 -7.80 -5.41
CA ARG A 56 10.56 -8.48 -4.94
C ARG A 56 10.51 -8.40 -3.42
N TYR A 57 9.41 -7.89 -2.89
CA TYR A 57 9.21 -7.69 -1.45
C TYR A 57 8.10 -8.60 -0.94
N GLY A 58 8.31 -9.21 0.23
CA GLY A 58 7.29 -9.93 0.98
C GLY A 58 6.90 -9.16 2.24
N PHE A 59 5.60 -8.97 2.45
CA PHE A 59 5.11 -8.39 3.71
C PHE A 59 4.66 -9.52 4.64
N ILE A 60 5.45 -9.77 5.68
CA ILE A 60 5.27 -10.90 6.59
C ILE A 60 4.88 -10.42 7.98
N GLY A 61 4.19 -11.28 8.73
CA GLY A 61 3.67 -10.97 10.06
C GLY A 61 2.61 -11.98 10.48
N ARG A 62 2.21 -11.95 11.75
CA ARG A 62 1.19 -12.86 12.29
C ARG A 62 -0.17 -12.62 11.62
N ASN A 63 -1.04 -13.64 11.63
CA ASN A 63 -2.42 -13.44 11.18
C ASN A 63 -3.10 -12.38 12.06
N GLY A 64 -3.87 -11.50 11.43
CA GLY A 64 -4.46 -10.35 12.10
C GLY A 64 -3.54 -9.15 12.32
N SER A 65 -2.25 -9.20 11.95
CA SER A 65 -1.33 -8.06 12.10
C SER A 65 -1.56 -6.88 11.14
N GLY A 66 -2.69 -6.84 10.43
CA GLY A 66 -3.03 -5.74 9.51
C GLY A 66 -2.33 -5.76 8.15
N LYS A 67 -1.72 -6.88 7.73
CA LYS A 67 -1.03 -7.00 6.43
C LYS A 67 -1.90 -6.58 5.24
N SER A 68 -3.07 -7.21 5.12
CA SER A 68 -4.02 -6.92 4.04
C SER A 68 -4.52 -5.48 4.10
N THR A 69 -4.63 -4.89 5.29
CA THR A 69 -5.02 -3.48 5.47
C THR A 69 -3.95 -2.52 4.92
N VAL A 70 -2.67 -2.77 5.21
CA VAL A 70 -1.56 -2.00 4.62
C VAL A 70 -1.52 -2.18 3.10
N MET A 71 -1.74 -3.40 2.60
CA MET A 71 -1.82 -3.65 1.16
C MET A 71 -3.00 -2.92 0.49
N GLN A 72 -4.14 -2.79 1.16
CA GLN A 72 -5.27 -1.98 0.68
C GLN A 72 -4.92 -0.50 0.55
N VAL A 73 -4.20 0.06 1.53
CA VAL A 73 -3.70 1.44 1.48
C VAL A 73 -2.80 1.68 0.27
N ILE A 74 -1.85 0.77 0.02
CA ILE A 74 -0.96 0.82 -1.15
C ILE A 74 -1.77 0.66 -2.44
N GLY A 75 -2.65 -0.35 -2.49
CA GLY A 75 -3.51 -0.68 -3.63
C GLY A 75 -4.42 0.47 -4.07
N ALA A 76 -4.95 1.22 -3.11
CA ALA A 76 -5.82 2.36 -3.33
C ALA A 76 -5.06 3.66 -3.67
N ARG A 77 -3.72 3.64 -3.76
CA ARG A 77 -2.88 4.85 -3.88
C ARG A 77 -3.19 5.90 -2.79
N ALA A 78 -3.49 5.44 -1.57
CA ALA A 78 -3.74 6.32 -0.43
C ALA A 78 -2.45 6.88 0.20
N ILE A 79 -1.29 6.48 -0.34
CA ILE A 79 0.05 7.02 -0.06
C ILE A 79 0.65 7.54 -1.38
N PRO A 80 1.69 8.39 -1.37
CA PRO A 80 2.19 9.01 -2.59
C PRO A 80 3.00 7.99 -3.40
N ILE A 81 2.36 7.44 -4.43
CA ILE A 81 2.98 6.51 -5.38
C ILE A 81 3.13 7.24 -6.73
N PRO A 82 4.33 7.25 -7.34
CA PRO A 82 4.53 7.86 -8.65
C PRO A 82 3.52 7.36 -9.69
N GLU A 83 3.02 8.28 -10.52
CA GLU A 83 2.02 7.95 -11.54
C GLU A 83 2.51 6.92 -12.56
N SER A 84 3.82 6.88 -12.81
CA SER A 84 4.53 5.92 -13.66
C SER A 84 4.50 4.48 -13.16
N ILE A 85 3.98 4.21 -11.95
CA ILE A 85 3.91 2.87 -11.37
C ILE A 85 2.46 2.40 -11.34
N ASP A 86 2.12 1.44 -12.19
CA ASP A 86 0.82 0.78 -12.15
C ASP A 86 0.70 -0.12 -10.92
N ILE A 87 -0.53 -0.21 -10.38
CA ILE A 87 -0.82 -1.04 -9.20
C ILE A 87 -1.97 -1.98 -9.53
N PHE A 88 -1.69 -3.27 -9.47
CA PHE A 88 -2.67 -4.34 -9.59
C PHE A 88 -2.85 -4.98 -8.23
N HIS A 89 -3.88 -4.55 -7.49
CA HIS A 89 -4.16 -5.09 -6.16
C HIS A 89 -5.20 -6.21 -6.26
N LEU A 90 -4.73 -7.45 -6.20
CA LEU A 90 -5.59 -8.64 -6.19
C LEU A 90 -6.02 -8.95 -4.75
N THR A 91 -7.32 -8.84 -4.48
CA THR A 91 -7.90 -9.10 -3.15
C THR A 91 -8.60 -10.45 -3.04
N THR A 92 -8.83 -11.10 -4.17
CA THR A 92 -9.61 -12.34 -4.25
C THR A 92 -8.74 -13.42 -4.86
N GLU A 93 -8.83 -14.62 -4.30
CA GLU A 93 -8.20 -15.78 -4.91
C GLU A 93 -8.84 -16.11 -6.25
N TYR A 94 -8.05 -16.66 -7.17
CA TYR A 94 -8.61 -17.19 -8.40
C TYR A 94 -9.42 -18.45 -8.07
N PRO A 95 -10.68 -18.57 -8.51
CA PRO A 95 -11.46 -19.76 -8.25
C PRO A 95 -10.77 -20.98 -8.86
N ALA A 96 -10.89 -22.14 -8.21
CA ALA A 96 -10.36 -23.38 -8.75
C ALA A 96 -10.89 -23.59 -10.18
N THR A 97 -9.99 -23.87 -11.12
CA THR A 97 -10.34 -24.11 -12.52
C THR A 97 -9.71 -25.42 -12.98
N GLU A 98 -10.47 -26.21 -13.74
CA GLU A 98 -10.01 -27.46 -14.35
C GLU A 98 -9.13 -27.22 -15.60
N MET A 99 -8.95 -25.95 -16.01
CA MET A 99 -7.95 -25.60 -17.03
C MET A 99 -6.55 -25.82 -16.46
N THR A 100 -5.92 -26.92 -16.87
CA THR A 100 -4.48 -27.12 -16.74
C THR A 100 -3.74 -26.06 -17.56
N ALA A 101 -2.63 -25.56 -17.00
CA ALA A 101 -1.75 -24.55 -17.58
C ALA A 101 -1.18 -24.92 -18.96
#